data_AF-F7SV52-F1
#
_entry.id   AF-F7SV52-F1
#
_cell.length_a   1.000
_cell.length_b   1.000
_cell.length_c   1.000
_cell.angle_alpha   90.00
_cell.angle_beta   90.00
_cell.angle_gamma   90.00
#
_symmetry.space_group_name_H-M   'P 1'
#
loop_
_entity.id
_entity.type
_entity.pdbx_description
1 polymer ?
#
loop_
_entity_poly.entity_id
_entity_poly.type
_entity_poly.pdbx_seq_one_letter_code
_entity_poly.pdbx_strand_id
1 'polypeptide(L)'
;MPILNVQIMQGHSAAQKTALLKAASQAVVESIAAPLSSVRIVLQEIPAEHVIVAGEIGKAMARVDAALIEGRDEAKKSALIAALNQAVCASIGISGEDVRVLIRDVPKTDMGVANGLSAKAAGR
;
A
#
# COMPACT_ATOMS: atom_id res chain seq x y z
N MET A 1 6.89 0.46 -10.74
CA MET A 1 7.65 0.30 -9.49
C MET A 1 6.79 0.84 -8.37
N PRO A 2 6.09 -0.04 -7.65
CA PRO A 2 5.23 0.34 -6.53
C PRO A 2 5.99 0.27 -5.19
N ILE A 3 5.94 1.37 -4.42
CA ILE A 3 6.46 1.43 -3.05
C ILE A 3 5.30 1.77 -2.14
N LEU A 4 4.96 0.86 -1.22
CA LEU A 4 3.84 0.98 -0.32
C LEU A 4 4.32 1.22 1.11
N ASN A 5 3.72 2.21 1.76
CA ASN A 5 3.75 2.35 3.21
C ASN A 5 2.38 1.97 3.75
N VAL A 6 2.34 0.97 4.61
CA VAL A 6 1.11 0.46 5.23
C VAL A 6 1.12 0.84 6.70
N GLN A 7 0.03 1.44 7.17
CA GLN A 7 -0.21 1.74 8.57
C GLN A 7 -1.42 0.94 9.04
N ILE A 8 -1.27 0.22 10.15
CA ILE A 8 -2.36 -0.51 10.82
C ILE A 8 -2.34 -0.21 12.32
N MET A 9 -3.43 -0.50 13.01
CA MET A 9 -3.46 -0.44 14.47
C MET A 9 -2.51 -1.47 15.09
N GLN A 10 -1.94 -1.18 16.26
CA GLN A 10 -1.25 -2.20 17.05
C GLN A 10 -2.19 -3.33 17.49
N GLY A 11 -1.63 -4.51 17.79
CA GLY A 11 -2.36 -5.64 18.36
C GLY A 11 -2.58 -6.82 17.39
N HIS A 12 -2.17 -6.69 16.13
CA HIS A 12 -2.21 -7.81 15.19
C HIS A 12 -1.04 -8.78 15.38
N SER A 13 -1.31 -10.08 15.23
CA SER A 13 -0.31 -11.14 15.36
C SER A 13 0.76 -11.05 14.24
N ALA A 14 1.94 -11.64 14.49
CA ALA A 14 2.99 -11.74 13.49
C ALA A 14 2.53 -12.50 12.22
N ALA A 15 1.66 -13.51 12.37
CA ALA A 15 1.09 -14.26 11.26
C ALA A 15 0.17 -13.38 10.40
N GLN A 16 -0.72 -12.59 11.01
CA GLN A 16 -1.60 -11.65 10.30
C GLN A 16 -0.79 -10.57 9.56
N LYS A 17 0.25 -10.02 10.19
CA LYS A 17 1.15 -9.04 9.55
C LYS A 17 1.90 -9.63 8.37
N THR A 18 2.35 -10.89 8.50
CA THR A 18 2.99 -11.62 7.39
C THR A 18 2.02 -11.88 6.25
N ALA A 19 0.79 -12.30 6.56
CA ALA A 19 -0.27 -12.51 5.59
C ALA A 19 -0.60 -11.21 4.84
N LEU A 20 -0.73 -10.10 5.56
CA LEU A 20 -0.97 -8.77 5.01
C LEU A 20 0.10 -8.37 3.99
N LEU A 21 1.38 -8.45 4.38
CA LEU A 21 2.49 -8.06 3.49
C LEU A 21 2.53 -8.92 2.22
N LYS A 22 2.31 -10.24 2.34
CA LYS A 22 2.27 -11.15 1.19
C LYS A 22 1.07 -10.88 0.29
N ALA A 23 -0.12 -10.76 0.87
CA ALA A 23 -1.36 -10.51 0.14
C ALA A 23 -1.33 -9.16 -0.59
N ALA A 24 -0.88 -8.09 0.08
CA ALA A 24 -0.73 -6.78 -0.54
C ALA A 24 0.31 -6.79 -1.67
N SER A 25 1.42 -7.53 -1.53
CA SER A 25 2.41 -7.68 -2.59
C SER A 25 1.82 -8.38 -3.82
N GLN A 26 1.04 -9.45 -3.61
CA GLN A 26 0.38 -10.18 -4.68
C GLN A 26 -0.71 -9.33 -5.35
N ALA A 27 -1.52 -8.62 -4.57
CA ALA A 27 -2.54 -7.71 -5.07
C ALA A 27 -1.96 -6.64 -6.00
N VAL A 28 -0.78 -6.10 -5.69
CA VAL A 28 -0.06 -5.16 -6.56
C VAL A 28 0.36 -5.81 -7.88
N VAL A 29 0.90 -7.03 -7.84
CA VAL A 29 1.32 -7.75 -9.05
C VAL A 29 0.12 -8.03 -9.95
N GLU A 30 -0.98 -8.54 -9.40
CA GLU A 30 -2.16 -8.95 -10.17
C GLU A 30 -2.95 -7.76 -10.72
N SER A 31 -3.15 -6.70 -9.93
CA SER A 31 -4.00 -5.57 -10.32
C SER A 31 -3.37 -4.66 -11.38
N ILE A 32 -2.06 -4.46 -11.35
CA ILE A 32 -1.36 -3.50 -12.23
C ILE A 32 -0.23 -4.10 -13.04
N ALA A 33 -0.10 -5.44 -13.04
CA ALA A 33 0.96 -6.18 -13.73
C ALA A 33 2.37 -5.65 -13.38
N ALA A 34 2.58 -5.21 -12.13
CA ALA A 34 3.90 -4.77 -11.70
C ALA A 34 4.82 -5.99 -11.54
N PRO A 35 6.07 -5.95 -12.04
CA PRO A 35 7.04 -7.01 -11.76
C PRO A 35 7.25 -7.15 -10.26
N LEU A 36 7.18 -8.38 -9.73
CA LEU A 36 7.34 -8.65 -8.29
C LEU A 36 8.65 -8.07 -7.73
N SER A 37 9.74 -8.14 -8.50
CA SER A 37 11.05 -7.56 -8.14
C SER A 37 11.04 -6.04 -7.95
N SER A 38 9.97 -5.35 -8.35
CA SER A 38 9.79 -3.90 -8.19
C SER A 38 8.84 -3.49 -7.08
N VAL A 39 8.19 -4.45 -6.40
CA VAL A 39 7.22 -4.20 -5.33
C VAL A 39 7.93 -4.15 -3.99
N ARG A 40 7.68 -3.10 -3.22
CA ARG A 40 8.21 -2.94 -1.86
C ARG A 40 7.09 -2.51 -0.94
N ILE A 41 7.05 -3.07 0.27
CA ILE A 41 6.05 -2.74 1.29
C ILE A 41 6.75 -2.62 2.63
N VAL A 42 6.49 -1.54 3.35
CA VAL A 42 6.86 -1.35 4.74
C VAL A 42 5.58 -1.25 5.58
N LEU A 43 5.56 -1.91 6.73
CA LEU A 43 4.46 -1.89 7.67
C LEU A 43 4.85 -1.11 8.92
N GLN A 44 3.97 -0.21 9.35
CA GLN A 44 4.05 0.50 10.62
C GLN A 44 2.78 0.22 11.44
N GLU A 45 2.96 -0.08 12.72
CA GLU A 45 1.85 -0.21 13.66
C GLU A 45 1.68 1.07 14.47
N ILE A 46 0.45 1.55 14.60
CA ILE A 46 0.10 2.80 15.28
C ILE A 46 -0.67 2.47 16.57
N PRO A 47 -0.24 2.98 17.75
CA PRO A 47 -1.02 2.89 18.98
C PRO A 47 -2.40 3.53 18.85
N ALA A 48 -3.40 3.01 19.56
CA ALA A 48 -4.78 3.48 19.43
C ALA A 48 -4.95 4.96 19.83
N GLU A 49 -4.23 5.41 20.86
CA GLU A 49 -4.19 6.78 21.34
C GLU A 49 -3.64 7.78 20.31
N HIS A 50 -2.96 7.31 19.26
CA HIS A 50 -2.41 8.13 18.18
C HIS A 50 -3.29 8.16 16.93
N VAL A 51 -4.47 7.54 16.97
CA VAL A 51 -5.42 7.48 15.85
C VAL A 51 -6.71 8.17 16.23
N ILE A 52 -7.21 9.04 15.34
CA ILE A 52 -8.55 9.60 15.40
C ILE A 52 -9.24 9.41 14.05
N VAL A 53 -10.46 8.87 14.05
CA VAL A 53 -11.28 8.74 12.83
C VAL A 53 -12.66 9.29 13.15
N ALA A 54 -13.13 10.24 12.33
CA ALA A 54 -14.42 10.91 12.54
C ALA A 54 -14.61 11.53 13.94
N GLY A 55 -13.53 12.05 14.53
CA GLY A 55 -13.55 12.65 15.87
C GLY A 55 -13.43 11.65 17.04
N GLU A 56 -13.30 10.36 16.75
CA GLU A 56 -13.24 9.28 17.75
C GLU A 56 -11.79 8.75 17.88
N ILE A 57 -11.19 8.93 19.05
CA ILE A 57 -9.82 8.42 19.36
C ILE A 57 -9.86 6.90 19.47
N GLY A 58 -8.84 6.22 18.91
CA GLY A 58 -8.69 4.77 18.98
C GLY A 58 -9.58 3.98 18.02
N LYS A 59 -10.38 4.67 17.19
CA LYS A 59 -11.20 4.01 16.17
C LYS A 59 -10.31 3.26 15.18
N ALA A 60 -10.77 2.06 14.80
CA ALA A 60 -10.04 1.20 13.89
C ALA A 60 -9.73 1.90 12.57
N MET A 61 -8.52 1.70 12.06
CA MET A 61 -8.13 2.18 10.74
C MET A 61 -7.03 1.31 10.14
N ALA A 62 -6.99 1.29 8.82
CA ALA A 62 -5.79 0.93 8.08
C ALA A 62 -5.60 1.87 6.89
N ARG A 63 -4.35 2.17 6.57
CA ARG A 63 -4.01 3.05 5.47
C ARG A 63 -2.89 2.46 4.64
N VAL A 64 -3.05 2.52 3.31
CA VAL A 64 -2.03 2.12 2.35
C VAL A 64 -1.72 3.31 1.44
N ASP A 65 -0.53 3.89 1.58
CA ASP A 65 -0.02 4.89 0.64
C ASP A 65 0.84 4.18 -0.40
N ALA A 66 0.37 4.14 -1.65
CA ALA A 66 1.03 3.50 -2.78
C ALA A 66 1.64 4.56 -3.72
N ALA A 67 2.96 4.72 -3.67
CA ALA A 67 3.70 5.54 -4.62
C ALA A 67 4.04 4.72 -5.86
N LEU A 68 3.61 5.20 -7.04
CA LEU A 68 3.78 4.52 -8.32
C LEU A 68 4.55 5.44 -9.26
N ILE A 69 5.38 4.89 -10.15
CA ILE A 69 5.75 5.64 -11.35
C ILE A 69 4.46 5.94 -12.12
N GLU A 70 4.28 7.20 -12.51
CA GLU A 70 3.10 7.68 -13.24
C GLU A 70 2.81 6.88 -14.53
N GLY A 71 1.59 7.06 -15.06
CA GLY A 71 1.17 6.47 -16.33
C GLY A 71 0.38 5.17 -16.21
N ARG A 72 -0.20 4.88 -15.03
CA ARG A 72 -1.26 3.86 -14.90
C ARG A 72 -2.61 4.48 -15.21
N ASP A 73 -3.37 3.78 -16.04
CA ASP A 73 -4.75 4.16 -16.37
C ASP A 73 -5.68 4.04 -15.16
N GLU A 74 -6.86 4.65 -15.27
CA GLU A 74 -7.85 4.67 -14.19
C GLU A 74 -8.35 3.27 -13.82
N ALA A 75 -8.49 2.36 -14.80
CA ALA A 75 -8.93 1.01 -14.55
C ALA A 75 -7.94 0.24 -13.65
N LYS A 76 -6.65 0.33 -13.94
CA LYS A 76 -5.58 -0.24 -13.12
C LYS A 76 -5.51 0.41 -11.73
N LYS A 77 -5.70 1.72 -11.64
CA LYS A 77 -5.76 2.41 -10.34
C LYS A 77 -6.94 1.93 -9.49
N SER A 78 -8.13 1.83 -10.07
CA SER A 78 -9.33 1.30 -9.41
C SER A 78 -9.15 -0.16 -8.99
N ALA A 79 -8.59 -1.00 -9.86
CA ALA A 79 -8.29 -2.40 -9.54
C ALA A 79 -7.29 -2.50 -8.36
N LEU A 80 -6.24 -1.68 -8.35
CA LEU A 80 -5.26 -1.65 -7.28
C LEU A 80 -5.88 -1.24 -5.94
N ILE A 81 -6.71 -0.19 -5.95
CA ILE A 81 -7.41 0.29 -4.74
C ILE A 81 -8.29 -0.81 -4.15
N ALA A 82 -9.10 -1.46 -4.99
CA ALA A 82 -9.98 -2.54 -4.55
C ALA A 82 -9.19 -3.74 -4.01
N ALA A 83 -8.16 -4.18 -4.73
CA ALA A 83 -7.35 -5.34 -4.34
C ALA A 83 -6.58 -5.10 -3.04
N LEU A 84 -6.01 -3.91 -2.85
CA LEU A 84 -5.31 -3.56 -1.60
C LEU A 84 -6.26 -3.45 -0.41
N ASN A 85 -7.45 -2.87 -0.60
CA ASN A 85 -8.48 -2.85 0.44
C ASN A 85 -8.86 -4.28 0.87
N GLN A 86 -9.16 -5.15 -0.09
CA GLN A 86 -9.49 -6.56 0.19
C GLN A 86 -8.35 -7.32 0.86
N ALA A 87 -7.10 -7.11 0.42
CA ALA A 87 -5.93 -7.73 1.02
C ALA A 87 -5.78 -7.36 2.50
N VAL A 88 -6.04 -6.10 2.86
CA VAL A 88 -6.06 -5.64 4.25
C VAL A 88 -7.18 -6.34 5.03
N CYS A 89 -8.41 -6.23 4.56
CA CYS A 89 -9.59 -6.81 5.23
C CYS A 89 -9.41 -8.31 5.50
N ALA A 90 -9.01 -9.09 4.49
CA ALA A 90 -8.85 -10.53 4.61
C ALA A 90 -7.68 -10.94 5.53
N SER A 91 -6.62 -10.13 5.61
CA SER A 91 -5.41 -10.51 6.37
C SER A 91 -5.50 -10.18 7.86
N ILE A 92 -6.13 -9.06 8.21
CA ILE A 92 -6.18 -8.56 9.59
C ILE A 92 -7.60 -8.50 10.18
N GLY A 93 -8.64 -8.81 9.39
CA GLY A 93 -10.02 -8.93 9.87
C GLY A 93 -10.71 -7.59 10.17
N ILE A 94 -10.36 -6.52 9.46
CA ILE A 94 -10.97 -5.19 9.60
C ILE A 94 -12.05 -4.95 8.53
N SER A 95 -13.02 -4.08 8.80
CA SER A 95 -14.00 -3.63 7.81
C SER A 95 -13.33 -2.81 6.70
N GLY A 96 -13.78 -3.01 5.46
CA GLY A 96 -13.32 -2.20 4.32
C GLY A 96 -13.68 -0.72 4.44
N GLU A 97 -14.67 -0.37 5.27
CA GLU A 97 -15.05 1.01 5.60
C GLU A 97 -13.97 1.75 6.39
N ASP A 98 -13.11 1.02 7.10
CA ASP A 98 -12.01 1.56 7.91
C ASP A 98 -10.65 1.53 7.17
N VAL A 99 -10.63 1.04 5.92
CA VAL A 99 -9.41 0.96 5.11
C VAL A 99 -9.39 2.08 4.06
N ARG A 100 -8.28 2.80 3.95
CA ARG A 100 -8.04 3.79 2.89
C ARG A 100 -6.81 3.41 2.08
N VAL A 101 -6.93 3.49 0.76
CA VAL A 101 -5.81 3.33 -0.17
C VAL A 101 -5.64 4.65 -0.92
N LEU A 102 -4.44 5.21 -0.87
CA LEU A 102 -4.08 6.41 -1.61
C LEU A 102 -3.06 6.06 -2.67
N ILE A 103 -3.31 6.51 -3.89
CA ILE A 103 -2.37 6.39 -4.99
C ILE A 103 -1.67 7.74 -5.17
N ARG A 104 -0.34 7.70 -5.26
CA ARG A 104 0.48 8.86 -5.60
C ARG A 104 1.27 8.54 -6.86
N ASP A 105 0.97 9.23 -7.94
CA ASP A 105 1.79 9.19 -9.14
C ASP A 105 3.07 9.99 -8.89
N VAL A 106 4.20 9.38 -9.20
CA VAL A 106 5.53 9.97 -9.10
C VAL A 106 6.08 10.08 -10.52
N PRO A 107 6.43 11.30 -10.97
CA PRO A 107 7.07 11.49 -12.25
C PRO A 107 8.32 10.62 -12.40
N LYS A 108 8.63 10.17 -13.62
CA LYS A 108 9.81 9.32 -13.87
C LYS A 108 11.13 9.99 -13.46
N THR A 109 11.17 11.32 -13.40
CA THR A 109 12.32 12.10 -12.91
C THR A 109 12.49 12.04 -11.40
N ASP A 110 11.41 11.73 -10.67
CA ASP A 110 11.32 11.96 -9.23
C ASP A 110 11.33 10.63 -8.45
N MET A 111 11.16 9.50 -9.14
CA MET A 111 11.30 8.18 -8.56
C MET A 111 12.75 7.70 -8.66
N GLY A 112 13.46 7.65 -7.54
CA GLY A 112 14.77 6.99 -7.46
C GLY A 112 14.66 5.47 -7.61
N VAL A 113 15.62 4.86 -8.31
CA VAL A 113 15.73 3.42 -8.54
C VAL A 113 17.08 2.89 -8.05
N ALA A 114 17.41 1.64 -8.38
CA ALA A 114 18.68 1.03 -8.02
C ALA A 114 19.87 1.92 -8.38
N ASN A 115 20.86 1.99 -7.48
CA ASN A 115 22.10 2.75 -7.63
C ASN A 115 21.91 4.27 -7.80
N GLY A 116 20.81 4.83 -7.27
CA GLY A 116 20.64 6.30 -7.16
C GLY A 116 20.27 7.01 -8.47
N LEU A 117 19.87 6.26 -9.51
CA LEU A 117 19.34 6.84 -10.75
C LEU A 117 17.86 7.20 -10.60
N SER A 118 17.38 8.20 -11.35
CA SER A 118 15.93 8.36 -11.54
C SER A 118 15.39 7.25 -12.44
N ALA A 119 14.09 6.98 -12.35
CA ALA A 119 13.42 6.01 -13.21
C ALA A 119 13.59 6.36 -14.69
N LYS A 120 13.54 7.67 -15.03
CA LYS A 120 13.80 8.17 -16.39
C LYS A 120 15.24 7.85 -16.84
N ALA A 121 16.24 8.11 -16.00
CA ALA A 121 17.64 7.82 -16.32
C ALA A 121 17.91 6.32 -16.48
N ALA A 122 17.13 5.47 -15.80
CA ALA A 122 17.20 4.02 -15.92
C ALA A 122 16.29 3.44 -17.04
N GLY A 123 15.69 4.28 -17.89
CA GLY A 123 14.86 3.84 -19.02
C GLY A 123 13.52 3.21 -18.63
N ARG A 124 12.96 3.57 -17.46
CA ARG A 124 11.65 3.11 -16.98
C ARG A 124 10.52 4.05 -17.38
#